data_AF-A0A938LKS6-F1
#
_entry.id   AF-A0A938LKS6-F1
#
_cell.length_a   1.000
_cell.length_b   1.000
_cell.length_c   1.000
_cell.angle_alpha   90.00
_cell.angle_beta   90.00
_cell.angle_gamma   90.00
#
_symmetry.space_group_name_H-M   'P 1'
#
loop_
_entity.id
_entity.type
_entity.pdbx_description
1 polymer ?
#
loop_
_entity_poly.entity_id
_entity_poly.type
_entity_poly.pdbx_seq_one_letter_code
_entity_poly.pdbx_strand_id
1 'polypeptide(L)'
;MITTKQAKAVLPAMRAAVAALHEVWAKCREVERTIGHDMDGLEGVIQDMAAGLDDPESIDVAYVRDAINAQADELVSEADACPGCGERRVDCLVWQDDGAVKCSTCGKQYAPPAK
;
A
#
# COMPACT_ATOMS: atom_id res chain seq x y z
N MET A 1 14.09 0.52 6.04
CA MET A 1 14.38 0.74 4.60
C MET A 1 14.97 -0.48 3.92
N ILE A 2 14.51 -0.83 2.72
CA ILE A 2 15.05 -1.89 1.86
C ILE A 2 16.19 -1.36 0.96
N THR A 3 17.07 -2.27 0.55
CA THR A 3 18.18 -1.97 -0.37
C THR A 3 17.78 -2.10 -1.83
N THR A 4 18.55 -1.50 -2.75
CA THR A 4 18.41 -1.68 -4.21
C THR A 4 18.43 -3.16 -4.61
N LYS A 5 19.24 -4.00 -3.94
CA LYS A 5 19.30 -5.44 -4.21
C LYS A 5 17.98 -6.13 -3.86
N GLN A 6 17.37 -5.76 -2.71
CA GLN A 6 16.07 -6.28 -2.29
C GLN A 6 14.95 -5.78 -3.21
N ALA A 7 14.95 -4.50 -3.59
CA ALA A 7 14.00 -3.94 -4.54
C ALA A 7 14.06 -4.65 -5.91
N LYS A 8 15.27 -4.93 -6.41
CA LYS A 8 15.46 -5.68 -7.66
C LYS A 8 14.89 -7.10 -7.60
N ALA A 9 14.89 -7.72 -6.42
CA ALA A 9 14.36 -9.07 -6.24
C ALA A 9 12.82 -9.12 -6.31
N VAL A 10 12.13 -8.06 -5.88
CA VAL A 10 10.65 -7.99 -5.87
C VAL A 10 10.08 -7.34 -7.13
N LEU A 11 10.90 -6.59 -7.88
CA LEU A 11 10.47 -5.87 -9.09
C LEU A 11 9.73 -6.75 -10.12
N PRO A 12 10.19 -7.97 -10.48
CA PRO A 12 9.47 -8.79 -11.47
C PRO A 12 8.06 -9.17 -11.03
N ALA A 13 7.88 -9.46 -9.74
CA ALA A 13 6.58 -9.79 -9.17
C ALA A 13 5.63 -8.58 -9.18
N MET A 14 6.14 -7.37 -8.87
CA MET A 14 5.35 -6.14 -8.96
C MET A 14 4.90 -5.87 -10.40
N ARG A 15 5.80 -5.96 -11.39
CA ARG A 15 5.44 -5.77 -12.80
C ARG A 15 4.38 -6.77 -13.26
N ALA A 16 4.53 -8.03 -12.89
CA ALA A 16 3.54 -9.07 -13.21
C ALA A 16 2.17 -8.79 -12.57
N ALA A 17 2.14 -8.31 -11.33
CA ALA A 17 0.89 -7.95 -10.65
C ALA A 17 0.16 -6.78 -11.33
N VAL A 18 0.89 -5.72 -11.71
CA VAL A 18 0.31 -4.56 -12.42
C VAL A 18 -0.18 -4.97 -13.81
N ALA A 19 0.57 -5.81 -14.53
CA ALA A 19 0.12 -6.35 -15.82
C ALA A 19 -1.18 -7.16 -15.68
N ALA A 20 -1.30 -8.01 -14.64
CA ALA A 20 -2.52 -8.76 -14.38
C ALA A 20 -3.72 -7.85 -14.04
N LEU A 21 -3.51 -6.77 -13.29
CA LEU A 21 -4.54 -5.77 -13.03
C LEU A 21 -5.01 -5.10 -14.33
N HIS A 22 -4.08 -4.77 -15.25
CA HIS A 22 -4.42 -4.21 -16.55
C HIS A 22 -5.27 -5.17 -17.39
N GLU A 23 -4.98 -6.47 -17.37
CA GLU A 23 -5.81 -7.48 -18.03
C GLU A 23 -7.22 -7.56 -17.44
N VAL A 24 -7.34 -7.51 -16.11
CA VAL A 24 -8.64 -7.51 -15.43
C VAL A 24 -9.44 -6.28 -15.84
N TRP A 25 -8.82 -5.10 -15.87
CA TRP A 25 -9.49 -3.87 -16.31
C TRP A 25 -9.92 -3.91 -17.78
N ALA A 26 -9.09 -4.48 -18.66
CA ALA A 26 -9.46 -4.67 -20.06
C ALA A 26 -10.72 -5.54 -20.20
N LYS A 27 -10.84 -6.61 -19.40
CA LYS A 27 -12.03 -7.47 -19.35
C LYS A 27 -13.25 -6.75 -18.78
N CYS A 28 -13.08 -5.97 -17.71
CA CYS A 28 -14.17 -5.14 -17.17
C CYS A 28 -14.72 -4.18 -18.23
N ARG A 29 -13.82 -3.55 -19.02
CA ARG A 29 -14.19 -2.66 -20.12
C ARG A 29 -14.95 -3.39 -21.23
N GLU A 30 -14.59 -4.64 -21.55
CA GLU A 30 -15.31 -5.45 -22.53
C GLU A 30 -16.74 -5.78 -22.06
N VAL A 31 -16.88 -6.14 -20.79
CA VAL A 31 -18.18 -6.39 -20.15
C VAL A 31 -19.04 -5.13 -20.17
N GLU A 32 -18.49 -3.97 -19.79
CA GLU A 32 -19.18 -2.68 -19.82
C GLU A 32 -19.75 -2.36 -21.21
N ARG A 33 -18.93 -2.49 -22.27
CA ARG A 33 -19.40 -2.29 -23.66
C ARG A 33 -20.50 -3.25 -24.06
N THR A 34 -20.46 -4.49 -23.56
CA THR A 34 -21.42 -5.54 -23.91
C THR A 34 -22.78 -5.31 -23.25
N ILE A 35 -22.81 -4.79 -22.02
CA ILE A 35 -24.05 -4.54 -21.27
C ILE A 35 -24.73 -3.23 -21.76
N GLY A 36 -24.03 -2.37 -22.49
CA GLY A 36 -24.65 -1.25 -23.21
C GLY A 36 -25.20 -0.17 -22.29
N HIS A 37 -24.41 0.24 -21.29
CA HIS A 37 -24.79 1.33 -20.41
C HIS A 37 -23.97 2.61 -20.68
N ASP A 38 -24.74 3.66 -20.93
CA ASP A 38 -24.46 5.09 -20.81
C ASP A 38 -23.92 5.42 -19.40
N MET A 39 -22.71 4.94 -19.08
CA MET A 39 -22.04 5.10 -17.80
C MET A 39 -20.73 5.87 -18.02
N ASP A 40 -20.83 7.10 -18.52
CA ASP A 40 -19.71 8.05 -18.66
C ASP A 40 -18.87 8.19 -17.35
N GLY A 41 -19.43 7.81 -16.20
CA GLY A 41 -18.73 7.79 -14.92
C GLY A 41 -17.87 6.55 -14.64
N LEU A 42 -18.22 5.37 -15.16
CA LEU A 42 -17.45 4.15 -14.89
C LEU A 42 -16.18 4.10 -15.75
N GLU A 43 -16.26 4.57 -16.99
CA GLU A 43 -15.10 4.73 -17.87
C GLU A 43 -14.05 5.67 -17.27
N GLY A 44 -14.49 6.80 -16.70
CA GLY A 44 -13.63 7.73 -15.97
C GLY A 44 -12.98 7.10 -14.75
N VAL A 45 -13.73 6.34 -13.94
CA VAL A 45 -13.18 5.63 -12.77
C VAL A 45 -12.18 4.56 -13.18
N ILE A 46 -12.46 3.79 -14.24
CA ILE A 46 -11.52 2.77 -14.76
C ILE A 46 -10.26 3.44 -15.32
N GLN A 47 -10.39 4.58 -16.02
CA GLN A 47 -9.24 5.36 -16.51
C GLN A 47 -8.43 5.98 -15.38
N ASP A 48 -9.06 6.57 -14.37
CA ASP A 48 -8.37 7.18 -13.23
C ASP A 48 -7.67 6.12 -12.37
N MET A 49 -8.31 4.97 -12.16
CA MET A 49 -7.68 3.83 -11.48
C MET A 49 -6.51 3.25 -12.29
N ALA A 50 -6.61 3.22 -13.63
CA ALA A 50 -5.53 2.79 -14.51
C ALA A 50 -4.41 3.84 -14.66
N ALA A 51 -4.73 5.13 -14.58
CA ALA A 51 -3.74 6.21 -14.63
C ALA A 51 -2.90 6.27 -13.34
N GLY A 52 -3.44 5.77 -12.21
CA GLY A 52 -2.69 5.64 -10.96
C GLY A 52 -1.65 4.51 -10.96
N LEU A 53 -1.74 3.56 -11.91
CA LEU A 53 -0.81 2.46 -12.08
C LEU A 53 -0.20 2.57 -13.49
N ASP A 54 0.92 3.29 -13.61
CA ASP A 54 1.68 3.44 -14.86
C ASP A 54 1.95 2.10 -15.57
N ASP A 55 2.37 2.16 -16.84
CA ASP A 55 2.89 1.03 -17.61
C ASP A 55 3.77 0.11 -16.74
N PRO A 56 3.45 -1.19 -16.60
CA PRO A 56 4.24 -2.12 -15.79
C PRO A 56 5.75 -2.08 -16.10
N GLU A 57 6.15 -1.77 -17.33
CA GLU A 57 7.57 -1.69 -17.70
C GLU A 57 8.27 -0.44 -17.18
N SER A 58 7.52 0.64 -16.92
CA SER A 58 8.01 1.90 -16.36
C SER A 58 8.39 1.79 -14.88
N ILE A 59 7.83 0.79 -14.17
CA ILE A 59 8.17 0.49 -12.78
C ILE A 59 9.65 0.09 -12.73
N ASP A 60 10.48 0.90 -12.07
CA ASP A 60 11.91 0.64 -11.94
C ASP A 60 12.34 0.31 -10.50
N VAL A 61 13.61 -0.08 -10.34
CA VAL A 61 14.16 -0.46 -9.04
C VAL A 61 14.18 0.71 -8.05
N ALA A 62 14.37 1.94 -8.53
CA ALA A 62 14.41 3.13 -7.68
C ALA A 62 13.01 3.45 -7.15
N TYR A 63 12.00 3.46 -8.01
CA TYR A 63 10.61 3.64 -7.64
C TYR A 63 10.16 2.59 -6.60
N VAL A 64 10.43 1.31 -6.85
CA VAL A 64 10.07 0.23 -5.90
C VAL A 64 10.75 0.43 -4.54
N ARG A 65 12.04 0.76 -4.54
CA ARG A 65 12.78 1.02 -3.31
C ARG A 65 12.19 2.22 -2.56
N ASP A 66 11.97 3.32 -3.25
CA ASP A 66 11.56 4.59 -2.66
C ASP A 66 10.11 4.51 -2.18
N ALA A 67 9.21 3.86 -2.91
CA ALA A 67 7.84 3.62 -2.49
C ALA A 67 7.76 2.72 -1.25
N ILE A 68 8.53 1.62 -1.20
CA ILE A 68 8.57 0.74 -0.02
C ILE A 68 9.18 1.47 1.19
N ASN A 69 10.20 2.29 0.97
CA ASN A 69 10.83 3.06 2.04
C ASN A 69 9.95 4.20 2.55
N ALA A 70 9.21 4.87 1.67
CA ALA A 70 8.27 5.93 2.04
C ALA A 70 7.19 5.42 3.00
N GLN A 71 6.74 4.17 2.85
CA GLN A 71 5.82 3.55 3.81
C GLN A 71 6.53 3.04 5.09
N ALA A 72 7.83 2.76 5.03
CA ALA A 72 8.56 2.20 6.17
C ALA A 72 8.89 3.22 7.27
N ASP A 73 8.73 4.52 7.00
CA ASP A 73 9.30 5.60 7.82
C ASP A 73 8.26 6.47 8.55
N GLU A 74 6.96 6.14 8.52
CA GLU A 74 6.00 6.82 9.39
C GLU A 74 6.18 6.34 10.83
N LEU A 75 6.89 7.15 11.62
CA LEU A 75 7.16 6.88 13.03
C LEU A 75 6.28 7.76 13.90
N VAL A 76 5.65 7.16 14.91
CA VAL A 76 5.06 7.92 16.00
C VAL A 76 6.14 8.62 16.83
N SER A 77 5.72 9.60 17.64
CA SER A 77 6.60 10.25 18.59
C SER A 77 7.19 9.24 19.58
N GLU A 78 8.31 9.58 20.22
CA GLU A 78 8.89 8.69 21.24
C GLU A 78 7.95 8.46 22.43
N ALA A 79 7.07 9.42 22.72
CA ALA A 79 6.07 9.28 23.77
C ALA A 79 4.99 8.24 23.42
N ASP A 80 4.70 8.07 22.12
CA ASP A 80 3.70 7.14 21.61
C ASP A 80 4.27 5.74 21.30
N ALA A 81 5.58 5.57 21.43
CA ALA A 81 6.29 4.33 21.15
C ALA A 81 5.80 3.19 22.05
N CYS A 82 5.90 1.95 21.56
CA CYS A 82 5.57 0.79 22.37
C CYS A 82 6.44 0.74 23.64
N PRO A 83 5.86 0.77 24.85
CA PRO A 83 6.61 0.76 26.11
C PRO A 83 7.19 -0.64 26.45
N GLY A 84 7.08 -1.61 25.55
CA GLY A 84 7.65 -2.95 25.70
C GLY A 84 8.95 -3.12 24.93
N CYS A 85 8.93 -2.79 23.64
CA CYS A 85 10.05 -3.02 22.73
C CYS A 85 10.55 -1.75 22.02
N GLY A 86 9.97 -0.59 22.28
CA GLY A 86 10.34 0.68 21.62
C GLY A 86 9.93 0.77 20.15
N GLU A 87 9.03 -0.11 19.68
CA GLU A 87 8.49 -0.02 18.32
C GLU A 87 7.81 1.33 18.10
N ARG A 88 8.09 1.95 16.95
CA ARG A 88 7.61 3.30 16.61
C ARG A 88 6.92 3.36 15.25
N ARG A 89 7.03 2.33 14.41
CA ARG A 89 6.38 2.33 13.10
C ARG A 89 4.87 2.29 13.27
N VAL A 90 4.18 3.25 12.67
CA VAL A 90 2.71 3.39 12.75
C VAL A 90 2.01 2.08 12.40
N ASP A 91 2.44 1.40 11.32
CA ASP A 91 1.86 0.13 10.87
C ASP A 91 1.98 -1.03 11.88
N CYS A 92 2.93 -0.93 12.82
CA CYS A 92 3.15 -1.93 13.85
C CYS A 92 2.41 -1.59 15.16
N LEU A 93 1.67 -0.48 15.21
CA LEU A 93 0.96 0.03 16.38
C LEU A 93 -0.54 0.17 16.05
N VAL A 94 -1.31 -0.89 16.30
CA VAL A 94 -2.71 -1.00 15.86
C VAL A 94 -3.66 -0.55 16.96
N TRP A 95 -4.44 0.51 16.69
CA TRP A 95 -5.55 0.93 17.55
C TRP A 95 -6.63 -0.15 17.66
N GLN A 96 -7.04 -0.42 18.88
CA GLN A 96 -8.13 -1.33 19.23
C GLN A 96 -9.40 -0.51 19.51
N ASP A 97 -10.55 -1.18 19.47
CA ASP A 97 -11.86 -0.55 19.68
C ASP A 97 -12.03 0.04 21.10
N ASP A 98 -11.23 -0.42 22.07
CA ASP A 98 -11.23 0.05 23.46
C ASP A 98 -10.36 1.31 23.69
N GLY A 99 -9.77 1.86 22.63
CA GLY A 99 -8.86 3.02 22.72
C GLY A 99 -7.44 2.67 23.16
N ALA A 100 -7.10 1.38 23.29
CA ALA A 100 -5.71 0.95 23.48
C ALA A 100 -5.01 0.73 22.13
N VAL A 101 -3.68 0.74 22.15
CA VAL A 101 -2.83 0.37 21.02
C VAL A 101 -2.20 -0.99 21.29
N LYS A 102 -2.25 -1.89 20.32
CA LYS A 102 -1.57 -3.18 20.32
C LYS A 102 -0.34 -3.13 19.43
N CYS A 103 0.82 -3.42 20.01
CA CYS A 103 2.05 -3.56 19.25
C CYS A 103 2.10 -4.93 18.53
N SER A 104 2.20 -4.92 17.20
CA SER A 104 2.33 -6.13 16.38
C SER A 104 3.69 -6.82 16.54
N THR A 105 4.73 -6.09 16.97
CA THR A 105 6.10 -6.62 17.12
C THR A 105 6.25 -7.46 18.38
N CYS A 106 5.73 -7.02 19.53
CA CYS A 106 5.87 -7.73 20.81
C CYS A 106 4.55 -8.19 21.43
N GLY A 107 3.41 -7.85 20.84
CA GLY A 107 2.07 -8.21 21.33
C GLY A 107 1.56 -7.35 22.49
N LYS A 108 2.36 -6.40 23.02
CA LYS A 108 1.96 -5.58 24.16
C LYS A 108 0.81 -4.63 23.79
N GLN A 109 -0.24 -4.64 24.60
CA GLN A 109 -1.32 -3.66 24.56
C GLN A 109 -1.05 -2.56 25.59
N TYR A 110 -1.22 -1.30 25.21
CA TYR A 110 -0.96 -0.14 26.05
C TYR A 110 -1.86 1.03 25.71
N ALA A 111 -2.11 1.91 26.68
CA ALA A 111 -2.77 3.19 26.44
C ALA A 111 -1.72 4.19 25.96
N PRO A 112 -1.85 4.78 24.75
CA PRO A 112 -0.98 5.86 24.33
C PRO A 112 -1.23 7.12 25.18
N PRO A 113 -0.22 8.00 25.35
CA PRO A 113 -0.41 9.24 26.09
C PRO A 113 -1.48 10.11 25.40
N ALA A 114 -2.33 10.77 26.20
CA ALA A 114 -3.31 11.72 25.67
C ALA A 114 -2.57 12.88 24.98
N LYS A 115 -2.96 13.19 23.74
CA LYS A 115 -2.46 14.35 22.97
C LYS A 115 -2.90 15.67 23.58
#